data_AF-A0A8H5H309-F1
#
_entry.id   AF-A0A8H5H309-F1
#
_cell.length_a   1.000
_cell.length_b   1.000
_cell.length_c   1.000
_cell.angle_alpha   90.00
_cell.angle_beta   90.00
_cell.angle_gamma   90.00
#
_symmetry.space_group_name_H-M   'P 1'
#
loop_
_entity.id
_entity.type
_entity.pdbx_description
1 polymer ?
#
loop_
_entity_poly.entity_id
_entity_poly.type
_entity_poly.pdbx_seq_one_letter_code
_entity_poly.pdbx_strand_id
1 'polypeptide(L)'
;MISVNVVECPEFRELLDYLGNDKIDDDDIPHRTKIMQMIYDEHQKMRQQIMAELRSDPNLALYMAVTAHFYIRKNGRLILRRYLVVFRHVFGSHSGVNFANTLIKIFNELGIIYMLALITMDNTSNNNTMMDELERILRSRGIPFDADRDCICCFPHIINLACQAILEALKQTPALGLSFATGSTTKSYLQSLKTDLIGTCRSVVAACRASGHR
;
A
#
# COMPACT_ATOMS: atom_id res chain seq x y z
N MET A 1 -12.19 -9.31 21.10
CA MET A 1 -10.72 -9.29 20.93
C MET A 1 -10.14 -8.95 22.29
N ILE A 2 -9.51 -9.92 22.95
CA ILE A 2 -8.96 -9.73 24.30
C ILE A 2 -7.64 -8.96 24.16
N SER A 3 -7.39 -7.99 25.05
CA SER A 3 -6.18 -7.18 25.05
C SER A 3 -4.98 -8.01 25.50
N VAL A 4 -3.80 -7.80 24.89
CA VAL A 4 -2.54 -8.40 25.34
C VAL A 4 -2.21 -8.00 26.79
N ASN A 5 -2.78 -6.90 27.29
CA ASN A 5 -2.62 -6.48 28.68
C ASN A 5 -3.27 -7.42 29.70
N VAL A 6 -4.12 -8.37 29.27
CA VAL A 6 -4.76 -9.33 30.18
C VAL A 6 -3.74 -10.20 30.94
N VAL A 7 -2.55 -10.38 30.37
CA VAL A 7 -1.45 -11.18 30.95
C VAL A 7 -0.76 -10.50 32.14
N GLU A 8 -1.09 -9.23 32.42
CA GLU A 8 -0.66 -8.50 33.62
C GLU A 8 -1.75 -8.48 34.70
N CYS A 9 -2.92 -9.06 34.43
CA CYS A 9 -4.03 -9.12 35.38
C CYS A 9 -3.72 -10.20 36.44
N PRO A 10 -3.63 -9.87 37.75
CA PRO A 10 -3.30 -10.84 38.78
C PRO A 10 -4.25 -12.04 38.81
N GLU A 11 -5.55 -11.80 38.68
CA GLU A 11 -6.59 -12.84 38.70
C GLU A 11 -6.46 -13.81 37.51
N PHE A 12 -5.97 -13.30 36.37
CA PHE A 12 -5.72 -14.13 35.20
C PHE A 12 -4.45 -14.97 35.37
N ARG A 13 -3.41 -14.42 36.02
CA ARG A 13 -2.16 -15.13 36.28
C ARG A 13 -2.36 -16.22 37.34
N GLU A 14 -3.08 -15.92 38.43
CA GLU A 14 -3.50 -16.92 39.43
C GLU A 14 -4.31 -18.06 38.82
N LEU A 15 -5.21 -17.75 37.86
CA LEU A 15 -5.95 -18.77 37.14
C LEU A 15 -5.02 -19.66 36.29
N LEU A 16 -4.02 -19.08 35.63
CA LEU A 16 -3.07 -19.83 34.81
C LEU A 16 -2.15 -20.71 35.67
N ASP A 17 -1.69 -20.20 36.81
CA ASP A 17 -0.94 -20.95 37.82
C ASP A 17 -1.76 -22.14 38.35
N TYR A 18 -3.01 -21.88 38.76
CA TYR A 18 -3.95 -22.93 39.19
C TYR A 18 -4.17 -24.01 38.12
N LEU A 19 -4.34 -23.61 36.85
CA LEU A 19 -4.49 -24.55 35.73
C LEU A 19 -3.18 -25.27 35.37
N GLY A 20 -2.04 -24.70 35.74
CA GLY A 20 -0.70 -25.25 35.55
C GLY A 20 -0.43 -26.51 36.38
N ASN A 21 -1.23 -26.76 37.43
CA ASN A 21 -1.16 -27.96 38.28
C ASN A 21 0.29 -28.25 38.74
N ASP A 22 0.91 -27.26 39.38
CA ASP A 22 2.29 -27.24 39.89
C ASP A 22 3.40 -27.37 38.83
N LYS A 23 3.07 -27.20 37.54
CA LYS A 23 4.06 -27.27 36.43
C LYS A 23 4.47 -25.90 35.89
N ILE A 24 3.76 -24.85 36.26
CA ILE A 24 3.94 -23.49 35.76
C ILE A 24 3.71 -22.58 36.95
N ASP A 25 4.70 -21.76 37.29
CA ASP A 25 4.60 -20.73 38.32
C ASP A 25 4.35 -19.35 37.68
N ASP A 26 4.03 -18.34 38.47
CA ASP A 26 3.84 -16.97 38.00
C ASP A 26 5.08 -16.42 37.27
N ASP A 27 6.27 -16.79 37.72
CA ASP A 27 7.55 -16.43 37.10
C ASP A 27 7.73 -17.04 35.69
N ASP A 28 7.04 -18.16 35.40
CA ASP A 28 7.05 -18.81 34.09
C ASP A 28 6.09 -18.12 33.11
N ILE A 29 5.15 -17.30 33.59
CA ILE A 29 4.16 -16.61 32.77
C ILE A 29 4.80 -15.33 32.19
N PRO A 30 5.06 -15.27 30.87
CA PRO A 30 5.75 -14.14 30.28
C PRO A 30 4.94 -12.85 30.42
N HIS A 31 5.57 -11.81 30.95
CA HIS A 31 4.99 -10.47 30.99
C HIS A 31 4.68 -9.96 29.58
N ARG A 32 3.76 -8.99 29.51
CA ARG A 32 3.34 -8.28 28.29
C ARG A 32 4.53 -7.86 27.45
N THR A 33 5.58 -7.31 28.06
CA THR A 33 6.78 -6.89 27.32
C THR A 33 7.43 -8.06 26.59
N LYS A 34 7.54 -9.22 27.24
CA LYS A 34 8.09 -10.44 26.64
C LYS A 34 7.18 -11.00 25.55
N ILE A 35 5.86 -11.06 25.78
CA ILE A 35 4.88 -11.48 24.78
C ILE A 35 4.90 -10.55 23.55
N MET A 36 4.95 -9.23 23.77
CA MET A 36 5.05 -8.25 22.69
C MET A 36 6.35 -8.40 21.90
N GLN A 37 7.47 -8.67 22.58
CA GLN A 37 8.74 -8.95 21.91
C GLN A 37 8.66 -10.24 21.09
N MET A 38 8.07 -11.31 21.62
CA MET A 38 7.88 -12.57 20.88
C MET A 38 6.98 -12.39 19.65
N ILE A 39 5.88 -11.64 19.77
CA ILE A 39 5.02 -11.28 18.63
C ILE A 39 5.81 -10.49 17.59
N TYR A 40 6.62 -9.53 18.04
CA TYR A 40 7.43 -8.72 17.14
C TYR A 40 8.48 -9.56 16.42
N ASP A 41 9.21 -10.41 17.14
CA ASP A 41 10.24 -11.28 16.59
C ASP A 41 9.64 -12.25 15.57
N GLU A 42 8.51 -12.87 15.89
CA GLU A 42 7.82 -13.78 14.97
C GLU A 42 7.30 -13.05 13.74
N HIS A 43 6.76 -11.84 13.91
CA HIS A 43 6.38 -10.98 12.79
C HIS A 43 7.61 -10.60 11.93
N GLN A 44 8.78 -10.32 12.52
CA GLN A 44 9.99 -10.03 11.75
C GLN A 44 10.49 -11.26 10.99
N LYS A 45 10.48 -12.44 11.59
CA LYS A 45 10.83 -13.70 10.89
C LYS A 45 9.90 -13.94 9.71
N MET A 46 8.59 -13.84 9.94
CA MET A 46 7.60 -14.03 8.89
C MET A 46 7.77 -13.00 7.77
N ARG A 47 8.05 -11.75 8.13
CA ARG A 47 8.37 -10.70 7.17
C ARG A 47 9.65 -11.00 6.38
N GLN A 48 10.71 -11.46 7.03
CA GLN A 48 11.96 -11.83 6.37
C GLN A 48 11.76 -13.00 5.42
N GLN A 49 11.00 -14.01 5.82
CA GLN A 49 10.67 -15.17 4.99
C GLN A 49 9.85 -14.74 3.76
N ILE A 50 8.77 -13.99 3.95
CA ILE A 50 7.96 -13.45 2.84
C ILE A 50 8.82 -12.59 1.91
N MET A 51 9.71 -11.75 2.46
CA MET A 51 10.61 -10.92 1.67
C MET A 51 11.69 -11.73 0.94
N ALA A 52 12.12 -12.87 1.48
CA ALA A 52 13.05 -13.78 0.82
C ALA A 52 12.35 -14.54 -0.31
N GLU A 53 11.13 -15.03 -0.08
CA GLU A 53 10.28 -15.66 -1.09
C GLU A 53 9.97 -14.68 -2.24
N LEU A 54 9.56 -13.45 -1.93
CA LEU A 54 9.36 -12.36 -2.90
C LEU A 54 10.62 -12.01 -3.71
N ARG A 55 11.80 -12.15 -3.11
CA ARG A 55 13.09 -11.89 -3.77
C ARG A 55 13.61 -13.06 -4.59
N SER A 56 13.20 -14.29 -4.25
CA SER A 56 13.63 -15.51 -4.94
C SER A 56 12.98 -15.68 -6.32
N ASP A 57 11.91 -14.94 -6.61
CA ASP A 57 11.33 -14.86 -7.95
C ASP A 57 11.97 -13.71 -8.76
N PRO A 58 12.81 -14.01 -9.76
CA PRO A 58 13.46 -12.99 -10.59
C PRO A 58 12.46 -12.18 -11.45
N ASN A 59 11.18 -12.57 -11.51
CA ASN A 59 10.16 -11.91 -12.32
C ASN A 59 9.33 -10.86 -11.58
N LEU A 60 9.64 -10.52 -10.32
CA LEU A 60 8.80 -9.61 -9.51
C LEU A 60 7.34 -10.08 -9.52
N ALA A 61 7.09 -11.22 -8.86
CA ALA A 61 5.76 -11.77 -8.61
C ALA A 61 4.72 -10.67 -8.37
N LEU A 62 3.69 -10.62 -9.21
CA LEU A 62 2.68 -9.58 -9.12
C LEU A 62 1.65 -9.94 -8.06
N TYR A 63 1.44 -9.06 -7.10
CA TYR A 63 0.38 -9.20 -6.12
C TYR A 63 -0.69 -8.15 -6.33
N MET A 64 -1.95 -8.55 -6.18
CA MET A 64 -3.08 -7.66 -6.18
C MET A 64 -3.70 -7.65 -4.77
N ALA A 65 -3.73 -6.45 -4.20
CA ALA A 65 -4.42 -6.16 -2.95
C ALA A 65 -5.70 -5.39 -3.25
N VAL A 66 -6.85 -5.87 -2.78
CA VAL A 66 -8.15 -5.17 -2.91
C VAL A 66 -8.64 -4.82 -1.53
N THR A 67 -8.87 -3.54 -1.28
CA THR A 67 -9.39 -3.03 -0.01
C THR A 67 -10.77 -2.44 -0.21
N ALA A 68 -11.78 -3.05 0.41
CA ALA A 68 -13.15 -2.55 0.38
C ALA A 68 -13.32 -1.42 1.41
N HIS A 69 -13.93 -0.32 0.97
CA HIS A 69 -14.27 0.83 1.79
C HIS A 69 -15.79 1.00 1.76
N PHE A 70 -16.46 0.95 2.91
CA PHE A 70 -17.92 1.08 2.98
C PHE A 70 -18.38 1.71 4.30
N TYR A 71 -19.57 2.30 4.30
CA TYR A 71 -20.17 2.89 5.49
C TYR A 71 -21.16 1.92 6.14
N ILE A 72 -21.10 1.81 7.46
CA ILE A 72 -22.12 1.14 8.27
C ILE A 72 -22.86 2.17 9.12
N ARG A 73 -24.17 2.00 9.30
CA ARG A 73 -24.96 2.82 10.21
C ARG A 73 -25.02 2.16 11.58
N LYS A 74 -24.53 2.85 12.60
CA LYS A 74 -24.60 2.40 14.00
C LYS A 74 -25.07 3.56 14.87
N ASN A 75 -26.17 3.36 15.60
CA ASN A 75 -26.76 4.37 16.49
C ASN A 75 -27.00 5.72 15.79
N GLY A 76 -27.55 5.70 14.57
CA GLY A 76 -27.81 6.90 13.78
C GLY A 76 -26.59 7.57 13.13
N ARG A 77 -25.36 7.08 13.40
CA ARG A 77 -24.12 7.61 12.81
C ARG A 77 -23.59 6.73 11.70
N LEU A 78 -23.06 7.34 10.63
CA LEU A 78 -22.32 6.65 9.59
C LEU A 78 -20.87 6.45 10.04
N ILE A 79 -20.39 5.21 9.97
CA ILE A 79 -19.03 4.83 10.34
C ILE A 79 -18.35 4.21 9.12
N LEU A 80 -17.25 4.81 8.67
CA LEU A 80 -16.44 4.27 7.59
C LEU A 80 -15.67 3.04 8.07
N ARG A 81 -15.78 1.94 7.32
CA ARG A 81 -15.04 0.70 7.50
C ARG A 81 -14.12 0.46 6.32
N ARG A 82 -12.99 -0.17 6.60
CA ARG A 82 -11.97 -0.54 5.63
C ARG A 82 -11.53 -1.96 5.91
N TYR A 83 -11.57 -2.82 4.91
CA TYR A 83 -11.15 -4.21 5.02
C TYR A 83 -10.32 -4.59 3.81
N LEU A 84 -9.16 -5.20 4.04
CA LEU A 84 -8.42 -5.91 3.01
C LEU A 84 -9.22 -7.17 2.70
N VAL A 85 -9.92 -7.18 1.56
CA VAL A 85 -10.79 -8.30 1.16
C VAL A 85 -10.03 -9.32 0.34
N VAL A 86 -8.96 -8.91 -0.33
CA VAL A 86 -8.10 -9.78 -1.13
C VAL A 86 -6.65 -9.36 -1.04
N PHE A 87 -5.78 -10.35 -0.91
CA PHE A 87 -4.36 -10.25 -1.20
C PHE A 87 -3.95 -11.53 -1.92
N ARG A 88 -3.77 -11.48 -3.25
CA ARG A 88 -3.47 -12.68 -4.05
C ARG A 88 -2.35 -12.45 -5.04
N HIS A 89 -1.60 -13.50 -5.32
CA HIS A 89 -0.68 -13.53 -6.45
C HIS A 89 -1.47 -13.55 -7.76
N VAL A 90 -1.04 -12.74 -8.73
CA VAL A 90 -1.64 -12.62 -10.06
C VAL A 90 -0.74 -13.35 -11.04
N PHE A 91 -1.25 -14.43 -11.60
CA PHE A 91 -0.56 -15.22 -12.61
C PHE A 91 -0.82 -14.68 -14.02
N GLY A 92 0.15 -14.82 -14.92
CA GLY A 92 0.02 -14.46 -16.34
C GLY A 92 0.63 -13.10 -16.68
N SER A 93 0.20 -12.52 -17.81
CA SER A 93 0.74 -11.25 -18.30
C SER A 93 0.37 -10.08 -17.39
N HIS A 94 1.29 -9.12 -17.24
CA HIS A 94 1.08 -7.85 -16.52
C HIS A 94 0.28 -6.87 -17.40
N SER A 95 -0.91 -7.29 -17.85
CA SER A 95 -1.81 -6.51 -18.68
C SER A 95 -3.05 -6.08 -17.90
N GLY A 96 -3.61 -4.92 -18.23
CA GLY A 96 -4.86 -4.43 -17.63
C GLY A 96 -6.01 -5.42 -17.81
N VAL A 97 -6.08 -6.12 -18.95
CA VAL A 97 -7.08 -7.17 -19.22
C VAL A 97 -6.98 -8.33 -18.22
N ASN A 98 -5.77 -8.77 -17.88
CA ASN A 98 -5.59 -9.82 -16.87
C ASN A 98 -6.04 -9.35 -15.47
N PHE A 99 -5.78 -8.08 -15.15
CA PHE A 99 -6.23 -7.49 -13.87
C PHE A 99 -7.74 -7.39 -13.79
N ALA A 100 -8.41 -6.98 -14.88
CA ALA A 100 -9.86 -6.89 -14.95
C ALA A 100 -10.50 -8.27 -14.74
N ASN A 101 -10.00 -9.29 -15.45
CA ASN A 101 -10.47 -10.67 -15.29
C ASN A 101 -10.24 -11.21 -13.86
N THR A 102 -9.13 -10.85 -13.24
CA THR A 102 -8.83 -11.21 -11.85
C THR A 102 -9.80 -10.52 -10.88
N LEU A 103 -10.07 -9.23 -11.05
CA LEU A 103 -11.04 -8.48 -10.25
C LEU A 103 -12.47 -9.01 -10.39
N ILE A 104 -12.90 -9.39 -11.60
CA ILE A 104 -14.22 -9.99 -11.81
C ILE A 104 -14.36 -11.32 -11.05
N LYS A 105 -13.32 -12.16 -11.03
CA LYS A 105 -13.32 -13.38 -10.21
C LYS A 105 -13.45 -13.07 -8.73
N ILE A 106 -12.67 -12.08 -8.25
CA ILE A 106 -12.76 -11.59 -6.86
C ILE A 106 -14.18 -11.13 -6.52
N PHE A 107 -14.79 -10.30 -7.38
CA PHE A 107 -16.12 -9.75 -7.12
C PHE A 107 -17.21 -10.83 -7.10
N ASN A 108 -17.07 -11.85 -7.95
CA ASN A 108 -17.93 -13.01 -7.95
C ASN A 108 -17.75 -13.86 -6.68
N GLU A 109 -16.51 -14.17 -6.29
CA GLU A 109 -16.19 -14.94 -5.07
C GLU A 109 -16.75 -14.28 -3.80
N LEU A 110 -16.67 -12.94 -3.73
CA LEU A 110 -17.17 -12.17 -2.60
C LEU A 110 -18.68 -11.88 -2.67
N GLY A 111 -19.34 -12.16 -3.81
CA GLY A 111 -20.74 -11.83 -4.03
C GLY A 111 -21.03 -10.31 -4.06
N ILE A 112 -20.04 -9.48 -4.37
CA ILE A 112 -20.14 -8.00 -4.31
C ILE A 112 -20.25 -7.33 -5.67
N ILE A 113 -20.34 -8.10 -6.76
CA ILE A 113 -20.32 -7.55 -8.13
C ILE A 113 -21.43 -6.51 -8.39
N TYR A 114 -22.57 -6.62 -7.69
CA TYR A 114 -23.68 -5.67 -7.80
C TYR A 114 -23.62 -4.51 -6.80
N MET A 115 -22.60 -4.48 -5.92
CA MET A 115 -22.41 -3.44 -4.90
C MET A 115 -21.22 -2.51 -5.21
N LEU A 116 -20.69 -2.60 -6.43
CA LEU A 116 -19.60 -1.73 -6.88
C LEU A 116 -20.12 -0.30 -7.08
N ALA A 117 -19.50 0.64 -6.39
CA ALA A 117 -19.79 2.06 -6.52
C ALA A 117 -18.62 2.83 -7.12
N LEU A 118 -17.39 2.48 -6.75
CA LEU A 118 -16.19 3.22 -7.16
C LEU A 118 -14.93 2.38 -6.98
N ILE A 119 -13.99 2.51 -7.91
CA ILE A 119 -12.65 1.94 -7.83
C ILE A 119 -11.62 3.07 -7.65
N THR A 120 -10.66 2.87 -6.75
CA THR A 120 -9.52 3.78 -6.58
C THR A 120 -8.23 3.05 -6.90
N MET A 121 -7.42 3.63 -7.77
CA MET A 121 -6.15 3.03 -8.19
C MET A 121 -5.10 4.06 -8.60
N ASP A 122 -3.84 3.66 -8.70
CA ASP A 122 -2.76 4.53 -9.16
C ASP A 122 -2.93 4.90 -10.65
N ASN A 123 -2.36 6.04 -11.06
CA ASN A 123 -2.51 6.51 -12.45
C ASN A 123 -1.41 5.87 -13.31
N THR A 124 -1.63 4.62 -13.73
CA THR A 124 -0.76 3.87 -14.65
C THR A 124 -1.55 3.48 -15.90
N SER A 125 -0.91 3.41 -17.05
CA SER A 125 -1.59 3.08 -18.32
C SER A 125 -2.30 1.72 -18.29
N ASN A 126 -1.74 0.74 -17.56
CA ASN A 126 -2.35 -0.58 -17.40
C ASN A 126 -3.69 -0.52 -16.67
N ASN A 127 -3.88 0.46 -15.79
CA ASN A 127 -5.11 0.64 -15.04
C ASN A 127 -6.23 1.19 -15.92
N ASN A 128 -5.92 2.04 -16.90
CA ASN A 128 -6.91 2.48 -17.88
C ASN A 128 -7.46 1.29 -18.68
N THR A 129 -6.56 0.47 -19.24
CA THR A 129 -6.94 -0.77 -19.95
C THR A 129 -7.74 -1.73 -19.06
N MET A 130 -7.44 -1.78 -17.76
CA MET A 130 -8.19 -2.58 -16.80
C MET A 130 -9.62 -2.07 -16.62
N MET A 131 -9.78 -0.76 -16.49
CA MET A 131 -11.09 -0.12 -16.31
C MET A 131 -11.97 -0.26 -17.56
N ASP A 132 -11.39 -0.09 -18.75
CA ASP A 132 -12.09 -0.31 -20.02
C ASP A 132 -12.62 -1.74 -20.15
N GLU A 133 -11.78 -2.72 -19.77
CA GLU A 133 -12.17 -4.13 -19.81
C GLU A 133 -13.22 -4.47 -18.73
N LEU A 134 -13.12 -3.88 -17.54
CA LEU A 134 -14.15 -4.00 -16.50
C LEU A 134 -15.48 -3.45 -16.97
N GLU A 135 -15.50 -2.27 -17.59
CA GLU A 135 -16.70 -1.67 -18.16
C GLU A 135 -17.33 -2.61 -19.20
N ARG A 136 -16.53 -3.14 -20.13
CA ARG A 136 -17.00 -4.09 -21.13
C ARG A 136 -17.65 -5.32 -20.50
N ILE A 137 -17.01 -5.92 -19.50
CA ILE A 137 -17.51 -7.13 -18.82
C ILE A 137 -18.77 -6.82 -18.00
N LEU A 138 -18.78 -5.75 -17.21
CA LEU A 138 -19.89 -5.40 -16.33
C LEU A 138 -21.14 -4.99 -17.13
N ARG A 139 -20.97 -4.19 -18.20
CA ARG A 139 -22.07 -3.83 -19.10
C ARG A 139 -22.64 -5.05 -19.83
N SER A 140 -21.81 -6.01 -20.23
CA SER A 140 -22.29 -7.27 -20.81
C SER A 140 -23.15 -8.10 -19.85
N ARG A 141 -23.02 -7.87 -18.54
CA ARG A 141 -23.83 -8.50 -17.48
C ARG A 141 -25.02 -7.63 -17.04
N GLY A 142 -25.29 -6.52 -17.73
CA GLY A 142 -26.36 -5.58 -17.40
C GLY A 142 -26.07 -4.71 -16.17
N ILE A 143 -24.82 -4.63 -15.73
CA ILE A 143 -24.40 -3.80 -14.60
C ILE A 143 -23.91 -2.45 -15.14
N PRO A 144 -24.51 -1.32 -14.72
CA PRO A 144 -24.03 0.00 -15.14
C PRO A 144 -22.66 0.26 -14.52
N PHE A 145 -21.68 0.55 -15.37
CA PHE A 145 -20.33 0.89 -14.97
C PHE A 145 -19.70 1.76 -16.07
N ASP A 146 -18.99 2.80 -15.68
CA ASP A 146 -18.34 3.77 -16.55
C ASP A 146 -16.88 3.92 -16.12
N ALA A 147 -15.95 3.54 -16.99
CA ALA A 147 -14.52 3.50 -16.68
C ALA A 147 -13.97 4.88 -16.25
N ASP A 148 -14.53 5.97 -16.77
CA ASP A 148 -14.09 7.33 -16.48
C ASP A 148 -14.75 7.88 -15.20
N ARG A 149 -16.03 7.59 -14.98
CA ARG A 149 -16.81 8.15 -13.86
C ARG A 149 -16.68 7.35 -12.58
N ASP A 150 -16.53 6.03 -12.69
CA ASP A 150 -16.48 5.13 -11.55
C ASP A 150 -15.03 4.83 -11.11
N CYS A 151 -14.07 5.61 -11.60
CA CYS A 151 -12.66 5.56 -11.24
C CYS A 151 -12.19 6.85 -10.56
N ILE A 152 -11.47 6.72 -9.45
CA ILE A 152 -10.72 7.82 -8.84
C ILE A 152 -9.23 7.49 -8.83
N CYS A 153 -8.42 8.40 -9.35
CA CYS A 153 -6.97 8.31 -9.26
C CYS A 153 -6.49 8.45 -7.80
N CYS A 154 -5.49 7.67 -7.44
CA CYS A 154 -4.85 7.70 -6.13
C CYS A 154 -4.30 9.10 -5.82
N PHE A 155 -4.85 9.77 -4.81
CA PHE A 155 -4.47 11.14 -4.46
C PHE A 155 -2.96 11.32 -4.21
N PRO A 156 -2.28 10.49 -3.38
CA PRO A 156 -0.83 10.56 -3.24
C PRO A 156 -0.06 10.47 -4.57
N HIS A 157 -0.55 9.67 -5.52
CA HIS A 157 0.09 9.53 -6.82
C HIS A 157 -0.07 10.79 -7.68
N ILE A 158 -1.25 11.42 -7.66
CA ILE A 158 -1.47 12.71 -8.31
C ILE A 158 -0.55 13.80 -7.74
N ILE A 159 -0.39 13.85 -6.42
CA ILE A 159 0.54 14.79 -5.77
C ILE A 159 1.98 14.52 -6.21
N ASN A 160 2.40 13.25 -6.28
CA ASN A 160 3.72 12.88 -6.77
C ASN A 160 3.94 13.32 -8.23
N LEU A 161 2.95 13.13 -9.12
CA LEU A 161 3.02 13.60 -10.50
C LEU A 161 3.13 15.14 -10.58
N ALA A 162 2.35 15.86 -9.77
CA ALA A 162 2.42 17.32 -9.70
C ALA A 162 3.81 17.79 -9.25
N CYS A 163 4.37 17.19 -8.20
CA CYS A 163 5.73 17.48 -7.74
C CYS A 163 6.78 17.19 -8.83
N GLN A 164 6.65 16.08 -9.56
CA GLN A 164 7.55 15.76 -10.66
C GLN A 164 7.47 16.79 -11.79
N ALA A 165 6.27 17.20 -12.19
CA ALA A 165 6.08 18.22 -13.21
C ALA A 165 6.67 19.58 -12.80
N ILE A 166 6.50 19.98 -11.54
CA ILE A 166 7.11 21.21 -10.99
C ILE A 166 8.64 21.11 -11.04
N LEU A 167 9.21 19.98 -10.62
CA LEU A 167 10.66 19.79 -10.64
C LEU A 167 11.23 19.85 -12.06
N GLU A 168 10.55 19.26 -13.04
CA GLU A 168 10.97 19.35 -14.45
C GLU A 168 10.84 20.78 -14.99
N ALA A 169 9.75 21.49 -14.67
CA ALA A 169 9.59 22.89 -15.06
C ALA A 169 10.68 23.79 -14.45
N LEU A 170 11.09 23.53 -13.20
CA LEU A 170 12.19 24.26 -12.56
C LEU A 170 13.54 24.04 -13.26
N LYS A 171 13.79 22.83 -13.80
CA LYS A 171 15.00 22.58 -14.62
C LYS A 171 14.98 23.36 -15.94
N GLN A 172 13.79 23.47 -16.56
CA GLN A 172 13.58 24.15 -17.84
C GLN A 172 13.47 25.67 -17.72
N THR A 173 13.40 26.19 -16.50
CA THR A 173 13.33 27.64 -16.23
C THR A 173 14.71 28.15 -15.79
N PRO A 174 15.69 28.35 -16.69
CA PRO A 174 16.73 29.29 -16.36
C PRO A 174 16.03 30.66 -16.30
N ALA A 175 16.11 31.34 -15.15
CA ALA A 175 16.03 32.80 -15.09
C ALA A 175 14.66 33.54 -14.99
N LEU A 176 13.58 33.00 -14.40
CA LEU A 176 12.39 33.85 -14.15
C LEU A 176 12.54 34.84 -12.96
N GLY A 177 13.55 34.68 -12.11
CA GLY A 177 13.89 35.63 -11.03
C GLY A 177 15.13 36.46 -11.31
N LEU A 178 15.61 36.50 -12.56
CA LEU A 178 16.98 36.92 -12.88
C LEU A 178 17.15 38.37 -13.36
N SER A 179 16.12 39.20 -13.28
CA SER A 179 16.30 40.65 -13.46
C SER A 179 16.71 41.38 -12.18
N PHE A 180 16.76 40.71 -11.01
CA PHE A 180 16.90 41.42 -9.71
C PHE A 180 17.96 40.90 -8.71
N ALA A 181 18.70 39.81 -8.97
CA ALA A 181 19.60 39.23 -7.95
C ALA A 181 21.09 39.23 -8.35
N THR A 182 21.89 40.05 -7.67
CA THR A 182 23.32 40.35 -7.97
C THR A 182 24.34 39.68 -7.01
N GLY A 183 23.95 38.63 -6.27
CA GLY A 183 24.81 37.98 -5.26
C GLY A 183 25.57 36.72 -5.73
N SER A 184 26.77 36.49 -5.19
CA SER A 184 27.61 35.28 -5.45
C SER A 184 26.95 33.98 -4.99
N THR A 185 26.20 34.00 -3.89
CA THR A 185 25.42 32.87 -3.36
C THR A 185 24.34 32.42 -4.33
N THR A 186 23.74 33.37 -5.07
CA THR A 186 22.72 33.10 -6.09
C THR A 186 23.28 32.31 -7.27
N LYS A 187 24.54 32.57 -7.67
CA LYS A 187 25.20 31.80 -8.75
C LYS A 187 25.44 30.34 -8.36
N SER A 188 25.86 30.07 -7.11
CA SER A 188 26.05 28.70 -6.60
C SER A 188 24.71 27.92 -6.51
N TYR A 189 23.66 28.60 -6.05
CA TYR A 189 22.31 28.04 -6.00
C TYR A 189 21.75 27.71 -7.40
N LEU A 190 21.97 28.60 -8.38
CA LEU A 190 21.57 28.38 -9.78
C LEU A 190 22.35 27.25 -10.45
N GLN A 191 23.65 27.14 -10.17
CA GLN A 191 24.46 26.00 -10.62
C GLN A 191 23.86 24.70 -10.07
N SER A 192 23.53 24.68 -8.77
CA SER A 192 22.93 23.53 -8.09
C SER A 192 21.56 23.14 -8.66
N LEU A 193 20.68 24.12 -8.94
CA LEU A 193 19.37 23.89 -9.59
C LEU A 193 19.53 23.29 -11.01
N LYS A 194 20.55 23.71 -11.76
CA LYS A 194 20.87 23.12 -13.07
C LYS A 194 21.43 21.70 -12.98
N THR A 195 21.98 21.29 -11.83
CA THR A 195 22.71 20.01 -11.72
C THR A 195 21.80 18.79 -11.49
N ASP A 196 20.47 18.92 -11.58
CA ASP A 196 19.50 17.84 -11.33
C ASP A 196 19.87 16.94 -10.12
N LEU A 197 20.14 17.57 -8.97
CA LEU A 197 20.49 16.88 -7.73
C LEU A 197 19.44 15.83 -7.34
N ILE A 198 18.16 16.15 -7.55
CA ILE A 198 17.05 15.25 -7.24
C ILE A 198 17.02 14.06 -8.21
N GLY A 199 17.24 14.27 -9.50
CA GLY A 199 17.39 13.20 -10.48
C GLY A 199 18.59 12.32 -10.15
N THR A 200 19.71 12.90 -9.73
CA THR A 200 20.89 12.16 -9.28
C THR A 200 20.58 11.30 -8.06
N CYS A 201 19.93 11.85 -7.03
CA CYS A 201 19.48 11.07 -5.86
C CYS A 201 18.51 9.96 -6.26
N ARG A 202 17.56 10.23 -7.18
CA ARG A 202 16.63 9.21 -7.69
C ARG A 202 17.37 8.11 -8.44
N SER A 203 18.36 8.44 -9.26
CA SER A 203 19.20 7.48 -9.98
C SER A 203 20.02 6.63 -9.01
N VAL A 204 20.57 7.22 -7.95
CA VAL A 204 21.24 6.47 -6.88
C VAL A 204 20.26 5.53 -6.18
N VAL A 205 19.08 6.01 -5.79
CA VAL A 205 18.05 5.16 -5.16
C VAL A 205 17.58 4.06 -6.10
N ALA A 206 17.41 4.34 -7.38
CA ALA A 206 17.04 3.36 -8.40
C ALA A 206 18.15 2.31 -8.56
N ALA A 207 19.42 2.73 -8.60
CA ALA A 207 20.57 1.83 -8.63
C ALA A 207 20.65 0.97 -7.37
N CYS A 208 20.44 1.53 -6.18
CA CYS A 208 20.37 0.78 -4.92
C CYS A 208 19.19 -0.22 -4.90
N ARG A 209 18.04 0.14 -5.48
CA ARG A 209 16.89 -0.77 -5.61
C ARG A 209 17.18 -1.90 -6.60
N ALA A 210 17.80 -1.59 -7.73
CA ALA A 210 18.16 -2.55 -8.77
C ALA A 210 19.31 -3.48 -8.32
N SER A 211 20.24 -2.99 -7.50
CA SER A 211 21.38 -3.77 -7.02
C SER A 211 21.05 -4.72 -5.86
N GLY A 212 19.83 -4.66 -5.31
CA GLY A 212 19.39 -5.53 -4.21
C GLY A 212 20.08 -5.27 -2.86
N HIS A 213 20.98 -4.28 -2.78
CA HIS A 213 21.68 -3.91 -1.54
C HIS A 213 20.81 -2.93 -0.74
N ARG A 214 20.02 -3.48 0.19
CA ARG A 214 19.39 -2.73 1.28
C ARG A 214 19.97 -3.21 2.60
#